data_AF-A0A971YZE9-F1
#
_entry.id   AF-A0A971YZE9-F1
#
_cell.length_a   1.000
_cell.length_b   1.000
_cell.length_c   1.000
_cell.angle_alpha   90.00
_cell.angle_beta   90.00
_cell.angle_gamma   90.00
#
_symmetry.space_group_name_H-M   'P 1'
#
loop_
_entity.id
_entity.type
_entity.pdbx_description
1 polymer ?
#
loop_
_entity_poly.entity_id
_entity_poly.type
_entity_poly.pdbx_seq_one_letter_code
_entity_poly.pdbx_strand_id
1 'polypeptide(L)' 'MTRSGKPNPGIFIDGRVSVDPVPLLQGEPAYIRYNGLLAKSGADKIYLHSGYGQTDWQDIKD' A
#
# COMPACT_ATOMS: atom_id res chain seq x y z
N MET A 1 13.17 -11.68 -16.11
CA MET A 1 12.28 -12.67 -15.48
C MET A 1 12.82 -13.03 -14.10
N THR A 2 12.27 -12.43 -13.06
CA THR A 2 12.40 -12.90 -11.68
C THR A 2 11.06 -12.63 -11.00
N ARG A 3 10.14 -13.59 -11.08
CA ARG A 3 8.87 -13.63 -10.32
C ARG A 3 9.18 -13.97 -8.85
N SER A 4 9.97 -13.12 -8.21
CA SER A 4 10.11 -13.14 -6.76
C SER A 4 9.10 -12.14 -6.25
N GLY A 5 8.07 -12.57 -5.52
CA GLY A 5 7.10 -11.68 -4.85
C GLY A 5 7.74 -10.85 -3.73
N LYS A 6 8.95 -10.34 -3.95
CA LYS A 6 9.66 -9.42 -3.06
C LYS A 6 9.34 -8.02 -3.56
N PRO A 7 8.83 -7.14 -2.69
CA PRO A 7 8.37 -5.83 -3.12
C PRO A 7 9.54 -5.02 -3.67
N ASN A 8 9.37 -4.40 -4.84
CA ASN A 8 10.43 -3.65 -5.50
C ASN A 8 10.93 -2.52 -4.60
N PRO A 9 12.20 -2.53 -4.17
CA PRO A 9 12.75 -1.46 -3.32
C PRO A 9 12.91 -0.13 -4.08
N GLY A 10 12.63 -0.06 -5.38
CA GLY A 10 12.67 1.19 -6.14
C GLY A 10 11.43 2.09 -6.02
N ILE A 11 10.33 1.62 -5.42
CA ILE A 11 9.03 2.34 -5.39
C ILE A 11 8.89 3.24 -4.14
N PHE A 12 9.96 3.47 -3.38
CA PHE A 12 9.92 4.39 -2.23
C PHE A 12 9.80 5.85 -2.70
N ILE A 13 8.58 6.29 -2.98
CA ILE A 13 8.30 7.70 -3.26
C ILE A 13 8.37 8.50 -1.96
N ASP A 14 9.48 9.21 -1.79
CA ASP A 14 9.63 10.43 -0.98
C ASP A 14 8.99 10.38 0.43
N GLY A 15 9.10 9.25 1.12
CA GLY A 15 8.54 9.07 2.46
C GLY A 15 7.02 9.30 2.53
N ARG A 16 6.25 8.86 1.53
CA ARG A 16 4.78 8.88 1.54
C ARG A 16 4.23 7.45 1.55
N VAL A 17 3.12 7.21 0.86
CA VAL A 17 2.55 5.87 0.63
C VAL A 17 3.12 5.33 -0.69
N SER A 18 3.57 4.08 -0.70
CA SER A 18 3.98 3.38 -1.92
C SER A 18 3.21 2.07 -2.05
N VAL A 19 2.88 1.70 -3.29
CA VAL A 19 2.17 0.46 -3.64
C VAL A 19 2.96 -0.30 -4.70
N ASP A 20 3.04 -1.62 -4.59
CA ASP A 20 3.70 -2.52 -5.56
C ASP A 20 2.87 -3.79 -5.77
N PRO A 21 2.61 -4.25 -7.01
CA PRO A 21 2.99 -3.63 -8.29
C PRO A 21 2.08 -2.45 -8.70
N VAL A 22 2.56 -1.65 -9.65
CA VAL A 22 1.75 -0.62 -10.33
C VAL A 22 1.73 -0.91 -11.84
N PRO A 23 0.58 -1.18 -12.47
CA PRO A 23 -0.75 -1.29 -11.85
C PRO A 23 -0.89 -2.54 -10.97
N LEU A 24 -1.83 -2.50 -10.02
CA LEU A 24 -2.23 -3.68 -9.25
C LEU A 24 -2.90 -4.71 -10.16
N LEU A 25 -2.67 -5.99 -9.86
CA LEU A 25 -3.23 -7.11 -10.61
C LEU A 25 -4.17 -7.91 -9.72
N GLN A 26 -5.32 -8.29 -10.26
CA GLN A 26 -6.31 -9.10 -9.53
C GLN A 26 -5.72 -10.47 -9.17
N GLY A 27 -5.92 -10.89 -7.91
CA GLY A 27 -5.46 -12.19 -7.42
C GLY A 27 -3.98 -12.26 -7.05
N GLU A 28 -3.22 -11.19 -7.30
CA GLU A 28 -1.81 -11.09 -6.92
C GLU A 28 -1.65 -10.28 -5.63
N PRO A 29 -0.64 -10.58 -4.79
CA PRO A 29 -0.40 -9.83 -3.57
C PRO A 29 0.01 -8.38 -3.87
N ALA A 30 -0.56 -7.45 -3.10
CA ALA A 30 -0.19 -6.05 -3.10
C ALA A 30 0.66 -5.73 -1.86
N TYR A 31 1.72 -4.93 -2.05
CA TYR A 31 2.56 -4.46 -0.97
C TYR A 31 2.38 -2.96 -0.79
N ILE A 32 1.89 -2.57 0.40
CA ILE A 32 1.68 -1.17 0.77
C ILE A 32 2.71 -0.82 1.85
N ARG A 33 3.41 0.30 1.66
CA ARG A 33 4.37 0.83 2.65
C ARG A 33 4.08 2.30 2.90
N TYR A 34 4.20 2.70 4.16
CA TYR A 34 4.03 4.08 4.61
C TYR A 34 5.26 4.52 5.40
N ASN A 35 5.85 5.65 5.03
CA ASN A 35 6.95 6.28 5.78
C ASN A 35 6.76 7.81 5.89
N GLY A 36 5.51 8.22 6.12
CA GLY A 36 5.08 9.63 6.20
C GLY A 36 5.13 10.24 7.59
N LEU A 37 4.48 11.40 7.75
CA LEU A 37 4.49 12.19 8.98
C LEU A 37 4.16 11.37 10.23
N LEU A 38 3.14 10.51 10.20
CA LEU A 38 2.76 9.73 11.38
C LEU A 38 3.88 8.77 11.81
N ALA A 39 4.52 8.11 10.86
CA ALA A 39 5.67 7.24 11.14
C ALA A 39 6.87 8.05 11.65
N LYS A 40 7.06 9.27 11.15
CA LYS A 40 8.14 10.18 11.54
C LYS A 40 7.90 10.91 12.87
N SER A 41 6.64 11.02 13.30
CA SER A 41 6.23 11.74 14.52
C SER A 41 5.93 10.82 15.70
N GLY A 42 6.26 9.53 15.59
CA GLY A 42 6.13 8.58 16.70
C GLY A 42 4.73 8.01 16.91
N ALA A 43 3.91 7.92 15.86
CA ALA A 43 2.66 7.19 15.96
C ALA A 43 2.92 5.69 16.20
N ASP A 44 2.27 5.12 17.21
CA ASP A 44 2.43 3.70 17.55
C ASP A 44 1.78 2.76 16.53
N LYS A 45 0.75 3.24 15.81
CA LYS A 45 -0.03 2.46 14.84
C LYS A 45 -0.46 3.32 13.66
N ILE A 46 -0.64 2.66 12.52
CA ILE A 46 -1.29 3.20 11.32
C ILE A 46 -2.39 2.23 10.90
N TYR A 47 -3.45 2.77 10.31
CA TYR A 47 -4.59 1.99 9.81
C TYR A 47 -4.73 2.23 8.31
N LEU A 48 -5.02 1.17 7.58
CA LEU A 48 -5.28 1.23 6.15
C LEU A 48 -6.77 0.97 5.95
N HIS A 49 -7.48 1.99 5.49
CA HIS A 49 -8.81 1.79 4.95
C HIS A 49 -8.68 1.39 3.47
N SER A 50 -9.20 0.22 3.09
CA SER A 50 -9.16 -0.24 1.70
C SER A 50 -10.53 -0.76 1.24
N GLY A 51 -10.88 -0.49 -0.02
CA GLY A 51 -12.15 -0.87 -0.66
C GLY A 51 -12.22 -0.41 -2.11
N TYR A 52 -13.35 -0.62 -2.79
CA TYR A 52 -13.59 -0.15 -4.15
C TYR A 52 -15.04 0.29 -4.36
N GLY A 53 -15.29 1.25 -5.25
CA GLY A 53 -16.63 1.78 -5.54
C GLY A 53 -16.63 3.27 -5.85
N GLN A 54 -17.67 3.76 -6.55
CA GLN A 54 -17.79 5.18 -6.93
C GLN A 54 -18.54 6.05 -5.91
N THR A 55 -19.35 5.45 -5.03
CA THR A 55 -20.15 6.15 -4.02
C THR A 55 -19.80 5.66 -2.62
N ASP A 56 -20.20 4.44 -2.29
CA ASP A 56 -19.83 3.74 -1.06
C ASP A 56 -18.80 2.66 -1.40
N TRP A 57 -17.73 2.57 -0.60
CA TRP A 57 -16.76 1.48 -0.74
C TRP A 57 -17.45 0.18 -0.38
N GLN A 58 -17.46 -0.76 -1.33
CA GLN A 58 -17.86 -2.13 -1.07
C GLN A 58 -16.65 -2.91 -0.55
N ASP A 59 -16.92 -3.91 0.30
CA ASP A 59 -15.91 -4.82 0.88
C ASP A 59 -14.77 -4.13 1.66
N ILE A 60 -15.13 -3.14 2.47
CA ILE A 60 -14.20 -2.43 3.36
C ILE A 60 -13.49 -3.38 4.32
N LYS A 61 -12.17 -3.22 4.46
CA LYS A 61 -11.34 -3.94 5.45
C LYS A 61 -10.41 -2.95 6.14
N ASP A 62 -10.27 -3.12 7.47
CA ASP A 62 -9.35 -2.39 8.36
C ASP A 62 -8.20 -3.30 8.83
#